data_AF-A0A952KVW2-F1
#
_entry.id   AF-A0A952KVW2-F1
#
_cell.length_a   1.000
_cell.length_b   1.000
_cell.length_c   1.000
_cell.angle_alpha   90.00
_cell.angle_beta   90.00
_cell.angle_gamma   90.00
#
_symmetry.space_group_name_H-M   'P 1'
#
loop_
_entity.id
_entity.type
_entity.pdbx_description
1 polymer ?
#
loop_
_entity_poly.entity_id
_entity_poly.type
_entity_poly.pdbx_seq_one_letter_code
_entity_poly.pdbx_strand_id
1 'polypeptide(L)'
;SESEAIRTGQHSFNEALPLMLVRYCGPGLLGLGITALVAGFMSGMAGNVSAFSTVWTYDLYGAFMKKDAPDKHYVMVGRASTVVGMLLSVATAYLVMNAASIMDYVQALFSFFIAPLFGTVILGMLWKRSTNAGGFWGLLIGTLSSIVMWIWVYKDPGALRYIALSPDAKPMAENLYRALWSWIICVVVTVVVSYMGKAKSDEELNGLVYGATVIPAEDEVPLWQRPIFWAGVVAVLLVVVNLIFW
;
A
#
# COMPACT_ATOMS: atom_id res chain seq x y z
N SER A 1 0.66 6.55 -25.65
CA SER A 1 0.65 6.76 -24.17
C SER A 1 -0.54 7.63 -23.76
N GLU A 2 -0.86 7.79 -22.47
CA GLU A 2 -1.92 8.72 -22.01
C GLU A 2 -1.67 10.15 -22.49
N SER A 3 -0.40 10.57 -22.53
CA SER A 3 0.05 11.84 -23.13
C SER A 3 -0.19 11.94 -24.65
N GLU A 4 -0.35 10.84 -25.36
CA GLU A 4 -0.62 10.79 -26.79
C GLU A 4 -2.13 10.84 -27.06
N ALA A 5 -2.93 10.14 -26.23
CA ALA A 5 -4.40 10.18 -26.26
C ALA A 5 -4.92 11.62 -26.04
N ILE A 6 -4.38 12.31 -25.04
CA ILE A 6 -4.72 13.72 -24.74
C ILE A 6 -4.30 14.65 -25.89
N ARG A 7 -3.15 14.41 -26.55
CA ARG A 7 -2.70 15.21 -27.71
C ARG A 7 -3.54 14.99 -28.97
N THR A 8 -4.18 13.83 -29.11
CA THR A 8 -5.08 13.51 -30.23
C THR A 8 -6.55 13.89 -30.00
N GLY A 9 -6.89 14.56 -28.89
CA GLY A 9 -8.27 14.91 -28.56
C GLY A 9 -9.14 13.72 -28.16
N GLN A 10 -8.53 12.60 -27.77
CA GLN A 10 -9.21 11.43 -27.23
C GLN A 10 -9.32 11.55 -25.70
N HIS A 11 -10.39 10.98 -25.13
CA HIS A 11 -10.64 10.99 -23.69
C HIS A 11 -9.50 10.33 -22.90
N SER A 12 -9.14 10.89 -21.73
CA SER A 12 -8.17 10.28 -20.83
C SER A 12 -8.67 8.91 -20.36
N PHE A 13 -7.76 7.97 -20.12
CA PHE A 13 -8.09 6.67 -19.56
C PHE A 13 -8.85 6.79 -18.21
N ASN A 14 -8.65 7.89 -17.48
CA ASN A 14 -9.33 8.17 -16.22
C ASN A 14 -10.83 8.51 -16.40
N GLU A 15 -11.25 8.93 -17.61
CA GLU A 15 -12.63 9.31 -17.91
C GLU A 15 -13.49 8.14 -18.40
N ALA A 16 -12.88 6.98 -18.66
CA ALA A 16 -13.54 5.82 -19.26
C ALA A 16 -14.76 5.35 -18.45
N LEU A 17 -14.63 5.22 -17.12
CA LEU A 17 -15.74 4.78 -16.26
C LEU A 17 -16.92 5.78 -16.24
N PRO A 18 -16.71 7.09 -16.01
CA PRO A 18 -17.77 8.08 -16.16
C PRO A 18 -18.42 8.10 -17.54
N LEU A 19 -17.64 8.00 -18.61
CA LEU A 19 -18.16 8.02 -19.99
C LEU A 19 -19.03 6.80 -20.30
N MET A 20 -18.66 5.62 -19.80
CA MET A 20 -19.47 4.40 -19.95
C MET A 20 -20.80 4.53 -19.21
N LEU A 21 -20.84 5.13 -18.01
CA LEU A 21 -22.10 5.39 -17.30
C LEU A 21 -23.02 6.33 -18.09
N VAL A 22 -22.47 7.41 -18.64
CA VAL A 22 -23.25 8.35 -19.47
C VAL A 22 -23.77 7.68 -20.74
N ARG A 23 -22.99 6.79 -21.35
CA ARG A 23 -23.34 6.13 -22.60
C ARG A 23 -24.36 5.00 -22.46
N TYR A 24 -24.31 4.24 -21.36
CA TYR A 24 -25.08 3.01 -21.20
C TYR A 24 -26.21 3.09 -20.16
N CYS A 25 -26.22 4.08 -19.26
CA CYS A 25 -27.26 4.22 -18.25
C CYS A 25 -28.35 5.23 -18.68
N GLY A 26 -29.62 4.83 -18.55
CA GLY A 26 -30.76 5.76 -18.67
C GLY A 26 -30.80 6.78 -17.53
N PRO A 27 -31.61 7.86 -17.63
CA PRO A 27 -31.54 9.02 -16.75
C PRO A 27 -31.64 8.72 -15.24
N GLY A 28 -32.44 7.72 -14.84
CA GLY A 28 -32.53 7.29 -13.43
C GLY A 28 -31.33 6.48 -12.95
N LEU A 29 -30.81 5.56 -13.78
CA LEU A 29 -29.65 4.73 -13.45
C LEU A 29 -28.34 5.53 -13.46
N LEU A 30 -28.26 6.54 -14.32
CA LEU A 30 -27.14 7.48 -14.37
C LEU A 30 -27.01 8.23 -13.04
N GLY A 31 -28.12 8.76 -12.51
CA GLY A 31 -28.14 9.42 -11.20
C GLY A 31 -27.69 8.48 -10.07
N LEU A 32 -28.26 7.27 -10.01
CA LEU A 32 -27.86 6.25 -9.03
C LEU A 32 -26.38 5.88 -9.15
N GLY A 33 -25.86 5.70 -10.37
CA GLY A 33 -24.46 5.36 -10.62
C GLY A 33 -23.50 6.44 -10.16
N ILE A 34 -23.78 7.72 -10.47
CA ILE A 34 -22.96 8.84 -10.01
C ILE A 34 -23.00 8.96 -8.49
N THR A 35 -24.17 8.87 -7.87
CA THR A 35 -24.30 8.92 -6.41
C THR A 35 -23.54 7.78 -5.74
N ALA A 36 -23.61 6.55 -6.27
CA ALA A 36 -22.87 5.40 -5.75
C ALA A 36 -21.35 5.59 -5.86
N LEU A 37 -20.85 6.14 -6.98
CA LEU A 37 -19.43 6.46 -7.15
C LEU A 37 -18.96 7.49 -6.12
N VAL A 38 -19.72 8.58 -5.94
CA VAL A 38 -19.39 9.62 -4.95
C VAL A 38 -19.44 9.06 -3.53
N ALA A 39 -20.47 8.28 -3.19
CA ALA A 39 -20.60 7.66 -1.88
C ALA A 39 -19.45 6.69 -1.56
N GLY A 40 -19.07 5.84 -2.52
CA GLY A 40 -17.93 4.93 -2.39
C GLY A 40 -16.60 5.67 -2.20
N PHE A 41 -16.38 6.74 -2.97
CA PHE A 41 -15.22 7.62 -2.80
C PHE A 41 -15.18 8.27 -1.42
N MET A 42 -16.30 8.84 -0.96
CA MET A 42 -16.39 9.47 0.37
C MET A 42 -16.12 8.47 1.49
N SER A 43 -16.63 7.24 1.37
CA SER A 43 -16.37 6.17 2.34
C SER A 43 -14.88 5.82 2.41
N GLY A 44 -14.23 5.62 1.26
CA GLY A 44 -12.78 5.35 1.21
C GLY A 44 -11.93 6.49 1.77
N MET A 45 -12.26 7.74 1.42
CA MET A 45 -11.57 8.92 1.94
C MET A 45 -11.75 9.09 3.44
N ALA A 46 -12.97 8.89 3.96
CA ALA A 46 -13.24 8.96 5.40
C ALA A 46 -12.41 7.93 6.18
N GLY A 47 -12.29 6.71 5.67
CA GLY A 47 -11.43 5.67 6.25
C GLY A 47 -9.97 6.09 6.31
N ASN A 48 -9.41 6.57 5.20
CA ASN A 48 -8.01 7.01 5.12
C ASN A 48 -7.72 8.20 6.04
N VAL A 49 -8.63 9.18 6.09
CA VAL A 49 -8.50 10.37 6.94
C VAL A 49 -8.59 10.00 8.43
N SER A 50 -9.51 9.11 8.79
CA SER A 50 -9.62 8.62 10.17
C SER A 50 -8.36 7.87 10.59
N ALA A 51 -7.84 6.99 9.73
CA ALA A 51 -6.59 6.27 10.01
C ALA A 51 -5.42 7.24 10.20
N PHE A 52 -5.27 8.24 9.33
CA PHE A 52 -4.25 9.28 9.47
C PHE A 52 -4.37 10.05 10.79
N SER A 53 -5.58 10.49 11.15
CA SER A 53 -5.83 11.21 12.41
C SER A 53 -5.45 10.36 13.62
N THR A 54 -5.74 9.05 13.61
CA THR A 54 -5.35 8.14 14.69
C THR A 54 -3.85 7.99 14.78
N VAL A 55 -3.16 7.72 13.66
CA VAL A 55 -1.69 7.58 13.63
C VAL A 55 -1.02 8.87 14.09
N TRP A 56 -1.47 10.03 13.60
CA TRP A 56 -0.93 11.32 14.03
C TRP A 56 -1.12 11.55 15.53
N THR A 57 -2.32 11.25 16.04
CA THR A 57 -2.68 11.56 17.43
C THR A 57 -2.03 10.60 18.43
N TYR A 58 -2.09 9.31 18.18
CA TYR A 58 -1.59 8.29 19.11
C TYR A 58 -0.12 7.95 18.87
N ASP A 59 0.27 7.67 17.63
CA ASP A 59 1.61 7.17 17.31
C ASP A 59 2.66 8.28 17.28
N LEU A 60 2.27 9.51 16.93
CA LEU A 60 3.20 10.64 16.89
C LEU A 60 3.00 11.60 18.08
N TYR A 61 1.83 12.22 18.19
CA TYR A 61 1.59 13.26 19.20
C TYR A 61 1.58 12.69 20.64
N GLY A 62 0.88 11.58 20.85
CA GLY A 62 0.83 10.87 22.13
C GLY A 62 2.18 10.28 22.54
N ALA A 63 2.91 9.68 21.59
CA ALA A 63 4.19 9.03 21.87
C ALA A 63 5.36 10.02 22.10
N PHE A 64 5.41 11.15 21.37
CA PHE A 64 6.57 12.05 21.39
C PHE A 64 6.32 13.40 22.07
N MET A 65 5.10 13.94 22.04
CA MET A 65 4.85 15.34 22.41
C MET A 65 4.13 15.48 23.76
N LYS A 66 3.07 14.72 23.99
CA LYS A 66 2.31 14.78 25.26
C LYS A 66 1.67 13.42 25.58
N LYS A 67 2.22 12.73 26.59
CA LYS A 67 1.85 11.36 26.98
C LYS A 67 0.62 11.26 27.89
N ASP A 68 0.35 12.30 28.68
CA ASP A 68 -0.74 12.31 29.68
C ASP A 68 -1.69 13.50 29.47
N ALA A 69 -2.32 13.57 28.30
CA ALA A 69 -3.36 14.57 28.05
C ALA A 69 -4.77 13.96 28.26
N PRO A 70 -5.77 14.76 28.68
CA PRO A 70 -7.15 14.27 28.76
C PRO A 70 -7.68 13.92 27.36
N ASP A 71 -8.53 12.90 27.24
CA ASP A 71 -9.08 12.39 25.96
C ASP A 71 -9.66 13.49 25.05
N LYS A 72 -10.32 14.49 25.66
CA LYS A 72 -10.86 15.65 24.94
C LYS A 72 -9.79 16.41 24.15
N HIS A 73 -8.56 16.47 24.66
CA HIS A 73 -7.41 17.06 23.99
C HIS A 73 -6.97 16.24 22.77
N TYR A 74 -6.87 14.91 22.91
CA TYR A 74 -6.54 14.04 21.78
C TYR A 74 -7.57 14.11 20.65
N VAL A 75 -8.87 14.17 20.98
CA VAL A 75 -9.92 14.36 19.97
C VAL A 75 -9.79 15.71 19.26
N MET A 76 -9.46 16.79 19.99
CA MET A 76 -9.25 18.11 19.39
C MET A 76 -8.04 18.11 18.45
N VAL A 77 -6.93 17.50 18.87
CA VAL A 77 -5.72 17.35 18.04
C VAL A 77 -6.01 16.50 16.80
N GLY A 78 -6.76 15.41 16.93
CA GLY A 78 -7.19 14.58 15.81
C GLY A 78 -8.00 15.38 14.78
N ARG A 79 -9.00 16.14 15.23
CA ARG A 79 -9.80 17.02 14.34
C ARG A 79 -8.94 18.08 13.65
N ALA A 80 -8.01 18.70 14.37
CA ALA A 80 -7.10 19.69 13.78
C ALA A 80 -6.16 19.05 12.74
N SER A 81 -5.59 17.88 13.05
CA SER A 81 -4.72 17.13 12.13
C SER A 81 -5.46 16.71 10.86
N THR A 82 -6.74 16.37 10.96
CA THR A 82 -7.61 16.04 9.82
C THR A 82 -7.76 17.22 8.87
N VAL A 83 -8.03 18.42 9.40
CA VAL A 83 -8.18 19.64 8.58
C VAL A 83 -6.86 19.98 7.89
N VAL A 84 -5.74 19.95 8.63
CA VAL A 84 -4.41 20.22 8.07
C VAL A 84 -4.02 19.19 7.02
N GLY A 85 -4.23 17.90 7.31
CA GLY A 85 -3.96 16.80 6.39
C GLY A 85 -4.79 16.90 5.10
N MET A 86 -6.06 17.31 5.20
CA MET A 86 -6.92 17.54 4.04
C MET A 86 -6.39 18.69 3.17
N LEU A 87 -6.01 19.82 3.77
CA LEU A 87 -5.44 20.95 3.03
C LEU A 87 -4.13 20.56 2.31
N LEU A 88 -3.26 19.81 2.99
CA LEU A 88 -2.03 19.28 2.40
C LEU A 88 -2.34 18.32 1.25
N SER A 89 -3.30 17.40 1.42
CA SER A 89 -3.71 16.47 0.37
C SER A 89 -4.23 17.20 -0.87
N VAL A 90 -5.02 18.27 -0.70
CA VAL A 90 -5.50 19.10 -1.82
C VAL A 90 -4.34 19.80 -2.51
N ALA A 91 -3.40 20.36 -1.75
CA ALA A 91 -2.20 20.97 -2.32
C ALA A 91 -1.35 19.96 -3.12
N THR A 92 -1.13 18.76 -2.58
CA THR A 92 -0.40 17.69 -3.27
C THR A 92 -1.15 17.22 -4.52
N ALA A 93 -2.48 17.14 -4.49
CA ALA A 93 -3.26 16.77 -5.66
C ALA A 93 -3.00 17.70 -6.85
N TYR A 94 -2.95 19.03 -6.62
CA TYR A 94 -2.62 20.00 -7.67
C TYR A 94 -1.19 19.83 -8.23
N LEU A 95 -0.23 19.39 -7.41
CA LEU A 95 1.12 19.11 -7.89
C LEU A 95 1.15 17.88 -8.82
N VAL A 96 0.37 16.85 -8.49
CA VAL A 96 0.29 15.59 -9.24
C VAL A 96 -0.47 15.71 -10.56
N MET A 97 -1.35 16.71 -10.71
CA MET A 97 -2.08 16.94 -11.98
C MET A 97 -1.15 17.22 -13.18
N ASN A 98 0.10 17.61 -12.95
CA ASN A 98 1.10 17.79 -14.01
C ASN A 98 1.82 16.48 -14.41
N ALA A 99 1.53 15.36 -13.75
CA ALA A 99 2.12 14.06 -14.06
C ALA A 99 1.46 13.40 -15.29
N ALA A 100 2.23 12.59 -16.02
CA ALA A 100 1.78 11.95 -17.26
C ALA A 100 0.65 10.94 -17.08
N SER A 101 0.55 10.30 -15.90
CA SER A 101 -0.55 9.41 -15.50
C SER A 101 -0.65 9.35 -13.97
N ILE A 102 -1.87 9.47 -13.43
CA ILE A 102 -2.13 9.36 -11.98
C ILE A 102 -1.82 7.94 -11.50
N MET A 103 -2.15 6.93 -12.31
CA MET A 103 -1.96 5.52 -11.94
C MET A 103 -0.49 5.17 -11.77
N ASP A 104 0.37 5.62 -12.69
CA ASP A 104 1.81 5.38 -12.60
C ASP A 104 2.42 6.05 -11.36
N TYR A 105 1.95 7.26 -11.02
CA TYR A 105 2.40 7.98 -9.83
C TYR A 105 2.01 7.26 -8.54
N VAL A 106 0.75 6.82 -8.41
CA VAL A 106 0.27 6.07 -7.24
C VAL A 106 1.05 4.76 -7.07
N GLN A 107 1.30 4.04 -8.16
CA GLN A 107 2.10 2.82 -8.11
C GLN A 107 3.56 3.07 -7.71
N ALA A 108 4.16 4.18 -8.17
CA ALA A 108 5.48 4.56 -7.72
C ALA A 108 5.51 4.78 -6.19
N LEU A 109 4.52 5.48 -5.63
CA LEU A 109 4.40 5.65 -4.19
C LEU A 109 4.21 4.30 -3.45
N PHE A 110 3.42 3.39 -4.00
CA PHE A 110 3.27 2.04 -3.44
C PHE A 110 4.58 1.27 -3.44
N SER A 111 5.36 1.36 -4.52
CA SER A 111 6.71 0.79 -4.60
C SER A 111 7.65 1.39 -3.54
N PHE A 112 7.51 2.67 -3.19
CA PHE A 112 8.41 3.32 -2.24
C PHE A 112 8.12 2.93 -0.79
N PHE A 113 6.85 2.92 -0.41
CA PHE A 113 6.47 2.80 1.01
C PHE A 113 5.83 1.47 1.35
N ILE A 114 4.95 0.95 0.49
CA ILE A 114 4.16 -0.26 0.80
C ILE A 114 5.03 -1.51 0.66
N ALA A 115 5.83 -1.61 -0.41
CA ALA A 115 6.64 -2.80 -0.64
C ALA A 115 7.69 -3.04 0.48
N PRO A 116 8.49 -2.05 0.93
CA PRO A 116 9.35 -2.21 2.10
C PRO A 116 8.60 -2.52 3.39
N LEU A 117 7.50 -1.81 3.66
CA LEU A 117 6.69 -2.01 4.86
C LEU A 117 6.15 -3.44 4.93
N PHE A 118 5.73 -3.99 3.80
CA PHE A 118 5.29 -5.38 3.71
C PHE A 118 6.41 -6.36 4.10
N GLY A 119 7.64 -6.11 3.66
CA GLY A 119 8.81 -6.93 4.02
C GLY A 119 9.12 -6.92 5.51
N THR A 120 9.13 -5.74 6.13
CA THR A 120 9.39 -5.62 7.57
C THR A 120 8.28 -6.21 8.42
N VAL A 121 7.02 -6.00 8.04
CA VAL A 121 5.86 -6.54 8.77
C VAL A 121 5.82 -8.07 8.68
N ILE A 122 6.03 -8.66 7.49
CA ILE A 122 6.08 -10.12 7.35
C ILE A 122 7.21 -10.73 8.17
N LEU A 123 8.42 -10.17 8.10
CA LEU A 123 9.53 -10.66 8.92
C LEU A 123 9.26 -10.50 10.41
N GLY A 124 8.64 -9.37 10.81
CA GLY A 124 8.22 -9.16 12.19
C GLY A 124 7.22 -10.21 12.67
N MET A 125 6.24 -10.59 11.84
CA MET A 125 5.21 -11.57 12.22
C MET A 125 5.69 -13.03 12.13
N LEU A 126 6.54 -13.38 11.17
CA LEU A 126 6.90 -14.78 10.89
C LEU A 126 8.28 -15.19 11.40
N TRP A 127 9.17 -14.26 11.74
CA TRP A 127 10.56 -14.57 12.11
C TRP A 127 10.93 -14.05 13.50
N LYS A 128 11.12 -14.98 14.45
CA LYS A 128 11.45 -14.69 15.86
C LYS A 128 12.68 -13.82 16.06
N ARG A 129 13.64 -13.86 15.13
CA ARG A 129 14.88 -13.10 15.25
C ARG A 129 14.75 -11.65 14.78
N SER A 130 13.60 -11.26 14.21
CA SER A 130 13.40 -9.88 13.75
C SER A 130 13.50 -8.90 14.93
N THR A 131 14.40 -7.92 14.81
CA THR A 131 14.64 -6.91 15.86
C THR A 131 14.04 -5.56 15.48
N ASN A 132 13.73 -4.71 16.48
CA ASN A 132 13.23 -3.35 16.23
C ASN A 132 14.19 -2.54 15.33
N ALA A 133 15.51 -2.65 15.58
CA ALA A 133 16.54 -1.99 14.78
C ALA A 133 16.59 -2.55 13.35
N GLY A 134 16.47 -3.86 13.18
CA GLY A 134 16.42 -4.49 11.85
C GLY A 134 15.19 -4.09 11.04
N GLY A 135 14.02 -4.00 11.68
CA GLY A 135 12.81 -3.47 11.06
C GLY A 135 12.99 -2.01 10.63
N PHE A 136 13.49 -1.15 11.53
CA PHE A 136 13.71 0.26 11.21
C PHE A 136 14.71 0.48 10.06
N TRP A 137 15.91 -0.11 10.14
CA TRP A 137 16.93 0.06 9.12
C TRP A 137 16.56 -0.63 7.81
N GLY A 138 15.87 -1.77 7.86
CA GLY A 138 15.35 -2.43 6.67
C GLY A 138 14.33 -1.58 5.93
N LEU A 139 13.35 -1.02 6.65
CA LEU A 139 12.36 -0.13 6.06
C LEU A 139 13.01 1.13 5.48
N LEU A 140 13.95 1.74 6.21
CA LEU A 140 14.63 2.96 5.77
C LEU A 140 15.46 2.71 4.51
N ILE A 141 16.31 1.68 4.50
CA ILE A 141 17.17 1.36 3.36
C ILE A 141 16.34 0.82 2.19
N GLY A 142 15.29 0.04 2.44
CA GLY A 142 14.33 -0.41 1.42
C GLY A 142 13.67 0.77 0.71
N THR A 143 13.10 1.71 1.47
CA THR A 143 12.47 2.93 0.93
C THR A 143 13.47 3.78 0.14
N LEU A 144 14.65 4.04 0.71
CA LEU A 144 15.70 4.82 0.04
C LEU A 144 16.17 4.16 -1.25
N SER A 145 16.35 2.83 -1.26
CA SER A 145 16.74 2.09 -2.45
C SER A 145 15.70 2.25 -3.56
N SER A 146 14.40 2.24 -3.23
CA SER A 146 13.33 2.43 -4.20
C SER A 146 13.33 3.84 -4.79
N ILE A 147 13.58 4.86 -3.97
CA ILE A 147 13.70 6.26 -4.43
C ILE A 147 14.92 6.43 -5.33
N VAL A 148 16.06 5.86 -4.96
CA VAL A 148 17.30 5.90 -5.77
C VAL A 148 17.08 5.21 -7.11
N MET A 149 16.46 4.03 -7.13
CA MET A 149 16.12 3.34 -8.38
C MET A 149 15.19 4.17 -9.27
N TRP A 150 14.20 4.85 -8.70
CA TRP A 150 13.30 5.73 -9.45
C TRP A 150 14.04 6.94 -10.05
N ILE A 151 14.90 7.60 -9.27
CA ILE A 151 15.73 8.72 -9.77
C ILE A 151 16.69 8.23 -10.86
N TRP A 152 17.24 7.03 -10.73
CA TRP A 152 18.16 6.46 -11.70
C TRP A 152 17.49 6.21 -13.05
N VAL A 153 16.31 5.57 -13.07
CA VAL A 153 15.54 5.36 -14.31
C VAL A 153 15.08 6.70 -14.91
N TYR A 154 14.70 7.66 -14.06
CA TYR A 154 14.31 9.00 -14.51
C TYR A 154 15.46 9.74 -15.22
N LYS A 155 16.71 9.57 -14.75
CA LYS A 155 17.90 10.23 -15.33
C LYS A 155 18.52 9.47 -16.50
N ASP A 156 18.51 8.15 -16.44
CA ASP A 156 19.05 7.26 -17.47
C ASP A 156 18.02 6.19 -17.84
N PRO A 157 17.24 6.42 -18.91
CA PRO A 157 16.27 5.44 -19.39
C PRO A 157 16.90 4.07 -19.75
N GLY A 158 18.22 4.03 -20.01
CA GLY A 158 18.95 2.78 -20.22
C GLY A 158 19.06 1.91 -18.95
N ALA A 159 18.86 2.50 -17.77
CA ALA A 159 18.82 1.79 -16.50
C ALA A 159 17.62 0.85 -16.37
N LEU A 160 16.56 1.09 -17.17
CA LEU A 160 15.36 0.26 -17.22
C LEU A 160 15.69 -1.22 -17.49
N ARG A 161 16.68 -1.47 -18.36
CA ARG A 161 17.19 -2.83 -18.65
C ARG A 161 17.64 -3.58 -17.40
N TYR A 162 18.28 -2.89 -16.46
CA TYR A 162 18.84 -3.53 -15.27
C TYR A 162 17.79 -3.74 -14.19
N ILE A 163 16.83 -2.82 -14.08
CA ILE A 163 15.80 -2.87 -13.04
C ILE A 163 14.63 -3.77 -13.47
N ALA A 164 14.11 -3.58 -14.68
CA ALA A 164 12.94 -4.30 -15.20
C ALA A 164 13.30 -5.56 -16.01
N LEU A 165 14.58 -5.92 -16.09
CA LEU A 165 15.11 -7.07 -16.84
C LEU A 165 14.76 -7.09 -18.34
N SER A 166 14.18 -6.01 -18.85
CA SER A 166 13.72 -5.84 -20.23
C SER A 166 13.96 -4.41 -20.69
N PRO A 167 14.47 -4.19 -21.92
CA PRO A 167 14.71 -2.85 -22.45
C PRO A 167 13.42 -2.06 -22.76
N ASP A 168 12.29 -2.75 -23.02
CA ASP A 168 11.01 -2.14 -23.41
C ASP A 168 9.90 -2.39 -22.36
N ALA A 169 10.27 -2.37 -21.07
CA ALA A 169 9.30 -2.59 -20.00
C ALA A 169 8.26 -1.46 -19.94
N LYS A 170 6.97 -1.83 -19.87
CA LYS A 170 5.90 -0.87 -19.61
C LYS A 170 6.05 -0.24 -18.21
N PRO A 171 5.58 1.00 -17.98
CA PRO A 171 5.69 1.67 -16.67
C PRO A 171 5.19 0.84 -15.49
N MET A 172 4.08 0.11 -15.68
CA MET A 172 3.55 -0.86 -14.70
C MET A 172 4.58 -1.94 -14.31
N ALA A 173 5.27 -2.52 -15.29
CA ALA A 173 6.24 -3.59 -15.05
C ALA A 173 7.47 -3.04 -14.33
N GLU A 174 7.94 -1.85 -14.72
CA GLU A 174 9.01 -1.14 -14.00
C GLU A 174 8.66 -0.93 -12.52
N ASN A 175 7.46 -0.42 -12.23
CA ASN A 175 7.00 -0.18 -10.86
C ASN A 175 6.99 -1.48 -10.03
N LEU A 176 6.55 -2.59 -10.63
CA LEU A 176 6.52 -3.89 -9.98
C LEU A 176 7.92 -4.43 -9.67
N TYR A 177 8.84 -4.40 -10.64
CA TYR A 177 10.22 -4.85 -10.44
C TYR A 177 10.96 -3.99 -9.42
N ARG A 178 10.74 -2.68 -9.44
CA ARG A 178 11.32 -1.77 -8.43
C ARG A 178 10.79 -2.08 -7.03
N ALA A 179 9.48 -2.34 -6.89
CA ALA A 179 8.89 -2.80 -5.64
C ALA A 179 9.51 -4.13 -5.17
N LEU A 180 9.73 -5.08 -6.07
CA LEU A 180 10.39 -6.36 -5.78
C LEU A 180 11.82 -6.14 -5.25
N TRP A 181 12.65 -5.36 -5.95
CA TRP A 181 14.02 -5.08 -5.52
C TRP A 181 14.06 -4.38 -4.17
N SER A 182 13.19 -3.39 -3.97
CA SER A 182 13.08 -2.66 -2.71
C SER A 182 12.67 -3.59 -1.55
N TRP A 183 11.73 -4.50 -1.79
CA TRP A 183 11.34 -5.53 -0.82
C TRP A 183 12.49 -6.50 -0.49
N ILE A 184 13.21 -6.99 -1.50
CA ILE A 184 14.38 -7.87 -1.29
C ILE A 184 15.45 -7.15 -0.46
N ILE A 185 15.80 -5.92 -0.81
CA ILE A 185 16.79 -5.12 -0.09
C ILE A 185 16.34 -4.90 1.36
N CYS A 186 15.07 -4.55 1.57
CA CYS A 186 14.49 -4.41 2.89
C CYS A 186 14.64 -5.68 3.73
N VAL A 187 14.27 -6.83 3.18
CA VAL A 187 14.38 -8.14 3.85
C VAL A 187 15.83 -8.46 4.19
N VAL A 188 16.75 -8.31 3.23
CA VAL A 188 18.18 -8.58 3.44
C VAL A 188 18.75 -7.69 4.55
N VAL A 189 18.48 -6.40 4.53
CA VAL A 189 18.94 -5.46 5.56
C VAL A 189 18.35 -5.80 6.91
N THR A 190 17.04 -6.06 6.99
CA THR A 190 16.40 -6.48 8.25
C THR A 190 17.03 -7.74 8.81
N VAL A 191 17.33 -8.72 7.95
CA VAL A 191 18.00 -9.96 8.34
C VAL A 191 19.41 -9.66 8.88
N VAL A 192 20.25 -8.98 8.10
CA VAL A 192 21.65 -8.67 8.49
C VAL A 192 21.70 -7.90 9.80
N VAL A 193 20.93 -6.82 9.94
CA VAL A 193 20.91 -5.99 11.15
C VAL A 193 20.35 -6.77 12.34
N SER A 194 19.37 -7.64 12.13
CA SER A 194 18.83 -8.48 13.19
C SER A 194 19.80 -9.58 13.64
N TYR A 195 20.70 -10.05 12.78
CA TYR A 195 21.78 -10.94 13.18
C TYR A 195 22.86 -10.23 14.00
N MET A 196 23.12 -8.95 13.71
CA MET A 196 24.05 -8.10 14.46
C MET A 196 23.47 -7.60 15.79
N GLY A 197 22.15 -7.53 15.90
CA GLY A 197 21.44 -7.14 17.12
C GLY A 197 21.32 -8.24 18.17
N LYS A 198 20.87 -7.87 19.37
CA LYS A 198 20.50 -8.84 20.41
C LYS A 198 19.12 -9.43 20.09
N ALA A 199 19.01 -10.76 20.14
CA ALA A 199 17.72 -11.43 20.04
C ALA A 199 16.86 -11.09 21.28
N LYS A 200 15.57 -10.84 21.05
CA LYS A 200 14.58 -10.69 22.13
C LYS A 200 14.26 -12.06 22.74
N SER A 201 13.81 -12.06 24.00
CA SER A 201 13.38 -13.30 24.66
C SER A 201 12.04 -13.79 24.08
N ASP A 202 11.82 -15.10 24.10
CA ASP A 202 10.60 -15.72 23.56
C ASP A 202 9.31 -15.23 24.27
N GLU A 203 9.40 -14.78 25.53
CA GLU A 203 8.28 -14.18 26.27
C GLU A 203 7.85 -12.82 25.70
N GLU A 204 8.79 -11.98 25.25
CA GLU A 204 8.47 -10.70 24.61
C GLU A 204 7.88 -10.87 23.21
N LEU A 205 8.09 -12.03 22.59
CA LEU A 205 7.60 -12.37 21.24
C LEU A 205 6.24 -13.06 21.27
N ASN A 206 5.78 -13.49 22.46
CA ASN A 206 4.48 -14.10 22.64
C ASN A 206 3.37 -13.05 22.38
N GLY A 207 2.42 -13.40 21.52
CA GLY A 207 1.39 -12.49 20.99
C GLY A 207 1.79 -11.72 19.73
N LEU A 208 3.08 -11.69 19.35
CA LEU A 208 3.59 -10.87 18.25
C LEU A 208 4.11 -11.69 17.06
N VAL A 209 4.74 -12.83 17.31
CA VAL A 209 5.34 -13.69 16.28
C VAL A 209 4.62 -15.02 16.22
N TYR A 210 4.24 -15.45 15.02
CA TYR A 210 3.53 -16.70 14.77
C TYR A 210 4.21 -17.93 15.40
N GLY A 211 5.55 -17.99 15.38
CA GLY A 211 6.29 -19.11 15.95
C GLY A 211 6.38 -19.12 17.49
N ALA A 212 6.01 -18.02 18.16
CA ALA A 212 6.04 -17.88 19.63
C ALA A 212 4.63 -17.85 20.24
N THR A 213 3.60 -17.60 19.42
CA THR A 213 2.20 -17.62 19.84
C THR A 213 1.60 -19.02 19.82
N VAL A 214 0.85 -19.35 20.88
CA VAL A 214 -0.04 -20.52 20.86
C VAL A 214 -1.24 -20.17 20.00
N ILE A 215 -1.39 -20.86 18.87
CA ILE A 215 -2.52 -20.67 17.96
C ILE A 215 -3.73 -21.34 18.59
N PRO A 216 -4.85 -20.62 18.81
CA PRO A 216 -6.07 -21.23 19.31
C PRO A 216 -6.50 -22.37 18.37
N ALA A 217 -6.80 -23.54 18.93
CA ALA A 217 -7.34 -24.64 18.15
C ALA A 217 -8.70 -24.20 17.58
N GLU A 218 -8.90 -24.37 16.27
CA GLU A 218 -10.21 -24.19 15.67
C GLU A 218 -11.16 -25.25 16.23
N ASP A 219 -12.36 -24.83 16.65
CA ASP A 219 -13.43 -25.76 16.98
C ASP A 219 -13.73 -26.69 15.80
N GLU A 220 -14.14 -27.93 16.05
CA GLU A 220 -14.49 -28.90 15.00
C GLU A 220 -15.80 -28.50 14.29
N VAL A 221 -15.74 -27.45 13.49
CA VAL A 221 -16.86 -26.96 12.69
C VAL A 221 -16.98 -27.76 11.38
N PRO A 222 -18.20 -27.88 10.82
CA PRO A 222 -18.43 -28.48 9.51
C PRO A 222 -17.57 -27.86 8.41
N LEU A 223 -17.26 -28.63 7.37
CA LEU A 223 -16.36 -28.25 6.28
C LEU A 223 -16.65 -26.86 5.66
N TRP A 224 -17.92 -26.49 5.48
CA TRP A 224 -18.29 -25.18 4.88
C TRP A 224 -18.12 -23.97 5.80
N GLN A 225 -17.93 -24.18 7.12
CA GLN A 225 -17.61 -23.13 8.08
C GLN A 225 -16.10 -22.96 8.26
N ARG A 226 -15.29 -23.92 7.77
CA ARG A 226 -13.83 -23.83 7.83
C ARG A 226 -13.32 -22.81 6.80
N PRO A 227 -12.56 -21.79 7.20
CA PRO A 227 -11.99 -20.82 6.27
C PRO A 227 -11.17 -21.47 5.14
N ILE A 228 -10.49 -22.57 5.44
CA ILE A 228 -9.65 -23.33 4.50
C ILE A 228 -10.47 -23.87 3.31
N PHE A 229 -11.72 -24.28 3.53
CA PHE A 229 -12.58 -24.78 2.45
C PHE A 229 -12.84 -23.69 1.40
N TRP A 230 -13.24 -22.50 1.84
CA TRP A 230 -13.47 -21.37 0.95
C TRP A 230 -12.18 -20.87 0.29
N ALA A 231 -11.05 -20.91 1.00
CA ALA A 231 -9.75 -20.63 0.39
C ALA A 231 -9.44 -21.59 -0.77
N GLY A 232 -9.75 -22.88 -0.60
CA GLY A 232 -9.62 -23.89 -1.65
C GLY A 232 -10.55 -23.63 -2.85
N VAL A 233 -11.82 -23.31 -2.60
CA VAL A 233 -12.79 -22.96 -3.66
C VAL A 233 -12.30 -21.76 -4.47
N VAL A 234 -11.84 -20.70 -3.80
CA VAL A 234 -11.31 -19.51 -4.47
C VAL A 234 -10.04 -19.85 -5.26
N ALA A 235 -9.14 -20.67 -4.72
CA ALA A 235 -7.93 -21.09 -5.43
C ALA A 235 -8.24 -21.87 -6.71
N VAL A 236 -9.19 -22.82 -6.66
CA VAL A 236 -9.64 -23.58 -7.83
C VAL A 236 -10.26 -22.64 -8.88
N LEU A 237 -11.14 -21.73 -8.47
CA LEU A 237 -11.71 -20.73 -9.37
C LEU A 237 -10.63 -19.88 -10.05
N LEU A 238 -9.61 -19.47 -9.29
CA LEU A 238 -8.50 -18.67 -9.81
C LEU A 238 -7.71 -19.44 -10.87
N VAL A 239 -7.42 -20.72 -10.62
CA VAL A 239 -6.76 -21.60 -11.61
C VAL A 239 -7.62 -21.78 -12.85
N VAL A 240 -8.91 -22.06 -12.70
CA VAL A 240 -9.85 -22.24 -13.82
C VAL A 240 -9.93 -20.98 -14.69
N VAL A 241 -10.09 -19.82 -14.06
CA VAL A 241 -10.09 -18.53 -14.77
C VAL A 241 -8.77 -18.34 -15.50
N ASN A 242 -7.63 -18.62 -14.85
CA ASN A 242 -6.33 -18.47 -15.49
C ASN A 242 -6.20 -19.39 -16.72
N LEU A 243 -6.63 -20.65 -16.64
CA LEU A 243 -6.61 -21.59 -17.77
C LEU A 243 -7.54 -21.20 -18.93
N ILE A 244 -8.66 -20.53 -18.65
CA ILE A 244 -9.60 -20.07 -19.69
C ILE A 244 -9.05 -18.85 -20.43
N PHE A 245 -8.35 -17.94 -19.74
CA PHE A 245 -7.87 -16.67 -20.27
C PHE A 245 -6.36 -16.67 -20.62
N TRP A 246 -5.68 -17.81 -20.52
CA TRP A 246 -4.31 -18.02 -20.96
C TRP A 246 -4.26 -18.36 -22.46
#